data_AF-A0A968FMS9-F1
#
_entry.id   AF-A0A968FMS9-F1
#
_cell.length_a   1.000
_cell.length_b   1.000
_cell.length_c   1.000
_cell.angle_alpha   90.00
_cell.angle_beta   90.00
_cell.angle_gamma   90.00
#
_symmetry.space_group_name_H-M   'P 1'
#
loop_
_entity.id
_entity.type
_entity.pdbx_description
1 polymer ?
#
loop_
_entity_poly.entity_id
_entity_poly.type
_entity_poly.pdbx_seq_one_letter_code
_entity_poly.pdbx_strand_id
1 'polypeptide(L)' 'IEDYLDNVEIVQKLFSTWPNVLLSCAFDAETGLHLARKIRPDLILMDIRLPGMDGFEAFEQLRSFEECASIPVVAVSADA' A
#
# COMPACT_ATOMS: atom_id res chain seq x y z
N ILE A 1 -2.09 0.69 0.99
CA ILE A 1 -1.79 1.69 2.04
C ILE A 1 -2.67 2.88 1.71
N GLU A 2 -3.66 3.12 2.55
CA GLU A 2 -4.79 4.01 2.25
C GLU A 2 -5.47 4.35 3.59
N ASP A 3 -5.61 5.63 3.90
CA ASP A 3 -6.18 6.11 5.16
C ASP A 3 -7.71 6.27 5.11
N TYR A 4 -8.29 6.40 3.90
CA TYR A 4 -9.74 6.45 3.72
C TYR A 4 -10.36 5.05 3.69
N LEU A 5 -11.11 4.71 4.73
CA LEU A 5 -11.75 3.41 4.89
C LEU A 5 -12.67 3.03 3.72
N ASP A 6 -13.35 4.00 3.11
CA ASP A 6 -14.23 3.78 1.96
C ASP A 6 -13.46 3.24 0.74
N ASN A 7 -12.28 3.80 0.47
CA ASN A 7 -11.39 3.34 -0.61
C ASN A 7 -10.90 1.91 -0.32
N VAL A 8 -10.51 1.64 0.94
CA VAL A 8 -10.11 0.29 1.37
C VAL A 8 -11.25 -0.72 1.16
N GLU A 9 -12.48 -0.36 1.52
CA GLU A 9 -13.64 -1.25 1.36
C GLU A 9 -13.91 -1.59 -0.11
N ILE A 10 -13.78 -0.61 -1.01
CA ILE A 10 -13.93 -0.83 -2.46
C ILE A 10 -12.87 -1.83 -2.95
N VAL A 11 -11.61 -1.62 -2.60
CA VAL A 11 -10.51 -2.51 -2.98
C VAL A 11 -10.72 -3.92 -2.44
N GLN A 12 -11.11 -4.06 -1.17
CA GLN A 12 -11.42 -5.36 -0.56
C GLN A 12 -12.54 -6.08 -1.30
N LYS A 13 -13.63 -5.38 -1.65
CA LYS A 13 -14.74 -5.95 -2.44
C LYS A 13 -14.28 -6.40 -3.82
N LEU A 14 -13.49 -5.61 -4.54
CA LEU A 14 -12.96 -5.97 -5.85
C LEU A 14 -12.14 -7.27 -5.79
N PHE A 15 -11.18 -7.34 -4.87
CA PHE A 15 -10.30 -8.50 -4.73
C PHE A 15 -10.94 -9.70 -4.04
N SER A 16 -12.06 -9.54 -3.31
CA SER A 16 -12.80 -10.66 -2.70
C SER A 16 -13.24 -11.72 -3.71
N THR A 17 -13.37 -11.33 -4.98
CA THR A 17 -13.76 -12.22 -6.06
C THR A 17 -12.59 -13.04 -6.61
N TRP A 18 -11.35 -12.73 -6.22
CA TRP A 18 -10.13 -13.35 -6.73
C TRP A 18 -9.51 -14.25 -5.66
N PRO A 19 -9.70 -15.59 -5.74
CA PRO A 19 -9.30 -16.52 -4.67
C PRO A 19 -7.78 -16.63 -4.46
N ASN A 20 -6.99 -16.15 -5.42
CA ASN A 20 -5.53 -16.24 -5.39
C ASN A 20 -4.86 -14.92 -4.94
N VAL A 21 -5.62 -13.96 -4.43
CA VAL A 21 -5.09 -12.69 -3.90
C VAL A 21 -5.20 -12.67 -2.39
N LEU A 22 -4.06 -12.54 -1.73
CA LEU A 22 -3.98 -12.26 -0.30
C LEU A 22 -3.85 -10.74 -0.11
N LEU A 23 -4.88 -10.12 0.42
CA LEU A 23 -4.91 -8.68 0.67
C LEU A 23 -4.57 -8.38 2.13
N SER A 24 -3.61 -7.47 2.35
CA SER A 24 -3.29 -6.91 3.67
C SER A 24 -3.41 -5.39 3.61
N CYS A 25 -4.01 -4.78 4.64
CA CYS A 25 -4.33 -3.36 4.67
C CYS A 25 -3.50 -2.63 5.75
N ALA A 26 -3.15 -1.38 5.46
CA ALA A 26 -2.51 -0.45 6.38
C ALA A 26 -3.08 0.96 6.13
N PHE A 27 -3.29 1.72 7.20
CA PHE A 27 -4.03 2.99 7.19
C PHE A 27 -3.13 4.23 7.31
N ASP A 28 -1.82 4.00 7.33
CA ASP A 28 -0.78 5.02 7.40
C ASP A 28 0.49 4.46 6.75
N ALA A 29 1.38 5.35 6.35
CA ALA A 29 2.62 5.00 5.68
C ALA A 29 3.49 4.10 6.55
N GLU A 30 3.69 4.43 7.83
CA GLU A 30 4.57 3.72 8.76
C GLU A 30 4.17 2.25 8.92
N THR A 31 2.88 1.99 9.16
CA THR A 31 2.32 0.65 9.27
C THR A 31 2.44 -0.09 7.94
N GLY A 32 2.23 0.60 6.82
CA GLY A 32 2.39 0.06 5.48
C GLY A 32 3.83 -0.40 5.20
N LEU A 33 4.82 0.42 5.55
CA LEU A 33 6.24 0.11 5.43
C LEU A 33 6.63 -1.09 6.31
N HIS A 34 6.19 -1.09 7.57
CA HIS A 34 6.45 -2.21 8.48
C HIS A 34 5.88 -3.53 7.94
N LEU A 35 4.64 -3.48 7.45
CA LEU A 35 3.96 -4.63 6.88
C LEU A 35 4.66 -5.12 5.61
N ALA A 36 5.03 -4.21 4.70
CA ALA A 36 5.73 -4.53 3.46
C ALA A 36 7.04 -5.30 3.71
N ARG A 37 7.82 -4.88 4.72
CA ARG A 37 9.06 -5.59 5.11
C ARG A 37 8.81 -6.97 5.68
N LYS A 38 7.72 -7.12 6.44
CA LYS A 38 7.37 -8.36 7.13
C LYS A 38 6.83 -9.42 6.17
N ILE A 39 5.91 -9.04 5.28
CA ILE A 39 5.20 -9.99 4.42
C ILE A 39 5.76 -10.04 2.99
N ARG A 40 6.54 -9.04 2.58
CA ARG A 40 7.15 -8.92 1.24
C ARG A 40 6.15 -9.17 0.12
N PRO A 41 5.13 -8.29 -0.01
CA PRO A 41 4.04 -8.49 -0.96
C PRO A 41 4.55 -8.44 -2.41
N ASP A 42 3.81 -9.08 -3.32
CA ASP A 42 4.10 -9.04 -4.76
C ASP A 42 3.79 -7.68 -5.40
N LEU A 43 2.92 -6.87 -4.76
CA LEU A 43 2.48 -5.56 -5.22
C LEU A 43 2.03 -4.70 -4.03
N ILE A 44 2.32 -3.40 -4.09
CA ILE A 44 1.78 -2.42 -3.16
C ILE A 44 0.88 -1.44 -3.92
N LEU A 45 -0.38 -1.33 -3.49
CA LEU A 45 -1.25 -0.20 -3.83
C LEU A 45 -1.05 0.87 -2.76
N MET A 46 -0.74 2.09 -3.16
CA MET A 46 -0.35 3.17 -2.23
C MET A 46 -1.06 4.46 -2.59
N ASP A 47 -1.82 5.03 -1.66
CA ASP A 47 -2.27 6.41 -1.80
C ASP A 47 -1.06 7.36 -1.73
N ILE A 48 -1.07 8.37 -2.58
CA ILE A 48 -0.10 9.47 -2.56
C ILE A 48 -0.35 10.39 -1.36
N ARG A 49 -1.61 10.63 -0.99
CA ARG A 49 -1.96 11.60 0.06
C ARG A 49 -2.23 10.90 1.38
N LEU A 50 -1.15 10.43 2.01
CA LEU A 50 -1.20 9.83 3.34
C LEU A 50 -0.94 10.89 4.44
N PRO A 51 -1.52 10.73 5.64
CA PRO A 51 -1.27 11.63 6.76
C PRO A 51 0.14 11.41 7.33
N GLY A 52 0.84 12.51 7.64
CA GLY A 52 2.17 12.48 8.24
C GLY A 52 3.29 12.32 7.22
N MET A 53 3.40 11.13 6.63
CA MET A 53 4.34 10.80 5.57
C MET A 53 3.57 10.55 4.28
N ASP A 54 3.90 11.26 3.20
CA ASP A 54 3.20 11.08 1.93
C ASP A 54 3.63 9.80 1.20
N GLY A 55 2.87 9.39 0.19
CA GLY A 55 3.14 8.16 -0.56
C GLY A 55 4.45 8.19 -1.36
N PHE A 56 4.96 9.38 -1.72
CA PHE A 56 6.27 9.47 -2.38
C PHE A 56 7.41 9.24 -1.38
N GLU A 57 7.34 9.85 -0.20
CA GLU A 57 8.28 9.60 0.89
C GLU A 57 8.29 8.13 1.31
N ALA A 58 7.10 7.52 1.42
CA ALA A 58 6.97 6.09 1.70
C ALA A 58 7.59 5.22 0.58
N PHE A 59 7.40 5.59 -0.69
CA PHE A 59 8.02 4.91 -1.81
C PHE A 59 9.55 4.95 -1.75
N GLU A 60 10.14 6.12 -1.48
CA GLU A 60 11.59 6.28 -1.33
C GLU A 60 12.13 5.44 -0.17
N GLN A 61 11.41 5.38 0.96
CA GLN A 61 11.79 4.49 2.07
C GLN A 61 11.73 3.01 1.68
N LEU A 62 10.71 2.58 0.93
CA LEU A 62 10.65 1.20 0.41
C LEU A 62 11.83 0.87 -0.50
N ARG A 63 12.33 1.83 -1.30
CA ARG A 63 13.52 1.63 -2.13
C ARG A 63 14.81 1.50 -1.30
N SER A 64 14.84 2.05 -0.09
CA SER A 64 15.98 1.90 0.83
C SER A 64 16.05 0.53 1.51
N PHE A 65 14.95 -0.23 1.54
CA PHE A 65 14.92 -1.57 2.12
C PHE A 65 15.24 -2.62 1.05
N GLU A 66 16.34 -3.36 1.22
CA GLU A 66 16.77 -4.37 0.25
C GLU A 66 15.67 -5.42 -0.03
N GLU A 67 14.93 -5.81 1.02
CA GLU A 67 13.82 -6.75 0.92
C GLU A 67 12.58 -6.21 0.19
N CYS A 68 12.48 -4.91 -0.02
CA CYS A 68 11.34 -4.26 -0.68
C CYS A 68 11.72 -3.50 -1.96
N ALA A 69 13.01 -3.34 -2.27
CA ALA A 69 13.52 -2.49 -3.34
C ALA A 69 13.08 -2.92 -4.76
N SER A 70 12.62 -4.16 -4.94
CA SER A 70 12.10 -4.65 -6.22
C SER A 70 10.56 -4.74 -6.26
N ILE A 71 9.87 -4.53 -5.14
CA ILE A 71 8.41 -4.66 -5.07
C ILE A 71 7.79 -3.56 -5.94
N PRO A 72 6.91 -3.88 -6.91
CA PRO A 72 6.22 -2.86 -7.68
C PRO A 72 5.25 -2.08 -6.79
N VAL A 73 5.21 -0.76 -7.00
CA VAL A 73 4.29 0.14 -6.32
C VAL A 73 3.41 0.81 -7.37
N VAL A 74 2.10 0.69 -7.20
CA VAL A 74 1.12 1.41 -7.99
C VAL A 74 0.54 2.50 -7.12
N ALA A 75 0.85 3.74 -7.48
CA ALA A 75 0.25 4.89 -6.86
C ALA A 75 -1.24 4.94 -7.22
N VAL A 76 -2.08 5.06 -6.21
CA VAL A 76 -3.52 5.26 -6.34
C VAL A 76 -3.77 6.71 -5.97
N SER A 77 -4.34 7.48 -6.89
CA SER A 77 -4.77 8.85 -6.62
C SER A 77 -6.16 9.02 -7.19
N ALA A 78 -7.10 9.43 -6.34
CA ALA A 78 -8.37 9.97 -6.80
C ALA A 78 -8.31 11.49 -6.66
N ASP A 79 -8.62 12.24 -7.71
CA ASP A 79 -8.99 13.64 -7.53
C ASP A 79 -10.47 13.64 -7.18
N ALA A 80 -10.83 14.23 -6.04
CA ALA A 80 -12.20 14.33 -5.56
C ALA A 80 -12.67 15.78 -5.65
#